data_AF-A0A432WVI2-F1
#
_entry.id   AF-A0A432WVI2-F1
#
_cell.length_a   1.000
_cell.length_b   1.000
_cell.length_c   1.000
_cell.angle_alpha   90.00
_cell.angle_beta   90.00
_cell.angle_gamma   90.00
#
_symmetry.space_group_name_H-M   'P 1'
#
loop_
_entity.id
_entity.type
_entity.pdbx_description
1 polymer ?
#
loop_
_entity_poly.entity_id
_entity_poly.type
_entity_poly.pdbx_seq_one_letter_code
_entity_poly.pdbx_strand_id
1 'polypeptide(L)' 'MIKCHLARMMGERKLKIMDVARETGLNRNTVTLLYKETAQRIDFVALDVLCKYFECDVGDLLESLSD' A
#
# COMPACT_ATOMS: atom_id res chain seq x y z
N MET A 1 0.34 6.52 15.70
CA MET A 1 0.85 5.34 14.95
C MET A 1 0.41 5.45 13.50
N ILE A 2 1.24 5.13 12.50
CA ILE A 2 0.81 5.14 11.10
C ILE A 2 0.13 3.82 10.77
N LYS A 3 -1.08 3.89 10.21
CA LYS A 3 -1.85 2.75 9.70
C LYS A 3 -1.79 2.72 8.17
N CYS A 4 -1.70 1.54 7.58
CA CYS A 4 -1.70 1.36 6.13
C CYS A 4 -2.96 0.64 5.66
N HIS A 5 -3.74 1.27 4.79
CA HIS A 5 -5.02 0.74 4.30
C HIS A 5 -4.90 -0.13 3.03
N LEU A 6 -3.68 -0.52 2.66
CA LEU A 6 -3.43 -1.31 1.45
C LEU A 6 -4.22 -2.63 1.44
N ALA A 7 -4.34 -3.32 2.57
CA ALA A 7 -5.10 -4.56 2.68
C ALA A 7 -6.59 -4.37 2.35
N ARG A 8 -7.18 -3.26 2.82
CA ARG A 8 -8.57 -2.90 2.52
C ARG A 8 -8.75 -2.62 1.04
N MET A 9 -7.94 -1.74 0.45
CA MET A 9 -8.04 -1.39 -0.97
C MET A 9 -7.84 -2.59 -1.90
N MET A 10 -6.90 -3.48 -1.55
CA MET A 10 -6.73 -4.75 -2.28
C MET A 10 -7.94 -5.66 -2.17
N GLY A 11 -8.54 -5.76 -0.98
CA GLY A 11 -9.75 -6.55 -0.75
C GLY A 11 -10.95 -6.05 -1.55
N GLU A 12 -11.17 -4.74 -1.57
CA GLU A 12 -12.26 -4.08 -2.34
C GLU A 12 -12.13 -4.36 -3.85
N ARG A 13 -10.89 -4.44 -4.37
CA ARG A 13 -10.60 -4.75 -5.78
C ARG A 13 -10.33 -6.22 -6.07
N LYS A 14 -10.43 -7.12 -5.08
CA LYS A 14 -10.14 -8.56 -5.17
C LYS A 14 -8.73 -8.88 -5.72
N LEU A 15 -7.75 -8.04 -5.39
CA LEU A 15 -6.36 -8.16 -5.86
C LEU A 15 -5.53 -9.04 -4.92
N LYS A 16 -4.65 -9.87 -5.48
CA LYS A 16 -3.61 -10.57 -4.70
C LYS A 16 -2.34 -9.73 -4.64
N ILE A 17 -1.48 -10.01 -3.66
CA ILE A 17 -0.15 -9.38 -3.52
C ILE A 17 0.65 -9.50 -4.83
N MET A 18 0.56 -10.64 -5.50
CA MET A 18 1.25 -10.88 -6.78
C MET A 18 0.75 -9.96 -7.90
N ASP A 19 -0.55 -9.66 -7.93
CA ASP A 19 -1.15 -8.80 -8.96
C ASP A 19 -0.64 -7.36 -8.77
N VAL A 20 -0.73 -6.85 -7.55
CA VAL A 20 -0.23 -5.51 -7.21
C VAL A 20 1.27 -5.40 -7.48
N ALA A 21 2.09 -6.35 -7.03
CA ALA A 21 3.54 -6.30 -7.25
C ALA A 21 3.89 -6.30 -8.76
N ARG A 22 3.18 -7.08 -9.56
CA ARG A 22 3.39 -7.14 -11.02
C ARG A 22 2.95 -5.85 -11.71
N GLU A 23 1.78 -5.33 -11.36
CA GLU A 23 1.18 -4.17 -12.03
C GLU A 23 1.82 -2.85 -11.62
N THR A 24 2.28 -2.74 -10.37
CA THR A 24 3.00 -1.57 -9.85
C THR A 24 4.51 -1.63 -10.11
N GLY A 25 5.06 -2.80 -10.46
CA GLY A 25 6.50 -3.02 -10.54
C GLY A 25 7.21 -3.01 -9.17
N LEU A 26 6.47 -2.93 -8.06
CA LEU A 26 7.05 -2.94 -6.72
C LEU A 26 7.55 -4.34 -6.35
N ASN A 27 8.60 -4.36 -5.52
CA ASN A 27 9.07 -5.60 -4.93
C ASN A 27 7.91 -6.26 -4.14
N ARG A 28 7.65 -7.54 -4.44
CA ARG A 28 6.62 -8.35 -3.76
C ARG A 28 6.72 -8.28 -2.23
N ASN A 29 7.93 -8.23 -1.69
CA ASN A 29 8.17 -8.12 -0.26
C ASN A 29 7.67 -6.77 0.28
N THR A 30 7.90 -5.67 -0.45
CA THR A 30 7.38 -4.33 -0.08
C THR A 30 5.85 -4.35 0.01
N VAL A 31 5.18 -4.87 -1.02
CA VAL A 31 3.70 -5.02 -1.02
C VAL A 31 3.24 -5.90 0.14
N THR A 32 3.96 -6.99 0.43
CA THR A 32 3.64 -7.89 1.55
C THR A 32 3.75 -7.21 2.90
N LEU A 33 4.82 -6.43 3.13
CA LEU A 33 5.05 -5.72 4.40
C LEU A 33 4.02 -4.61 4.61
N LEU A 34 3.67 -3.88 3.55
CA LEU A 34 2.62 -2.86 3.60
C LEU A 34 1.24 -3.49 3.84
N TYR A 35 0.91 -4.58 3.14
CA TYR A 35 -0.34 -5.32 3.32
C TYR A 35 -0.48 -5.86 4.74
N LYS A 36 0.61 -6.31 5.37
CA LYS A 36 0.62 -6.82 6.74
C LYS A 36 0.78 -5.74 7.80
N GLU A 37 0.90 -4.47 7.40
CA GLU A 37 1.15 -3.34 8.30
C GLU A 37 2.44 -3.52 9.15
N THR A 38 3.44 -4.24 8.64
CA THR A 38 4.74 -4.46 9.31
C THR A 38 5.90 -3.70 8.68
N ALA A 39 5.63 -2.88 7.66
CA ALA A 39 6.62 -2.02 7.04
C ALA A 39 7.09 -0.93 8.02
N GLN A 40 8.41 -0.83 8.23
CA GLN A 40 9.01 0.24 9.05
C GLN A 40 9.34 1.50 8.23
N ARG A 41 9.42 1.36 6.90
CA ARG A 41 9.74 2.43 5.97
C ARG A 41 9.03 2.20 4.65
N ILE A 42 8.68 3.28 3.99
CA ILE A 42 8.21 3.32 2.61
C ILE A 42 8.89 4.53 1.96
N ASP A 43 9.37 4.38 0.73
CA ASP A 43 9.91 5.49 -0.04
C ASP A 43 8.81 6.18 -0.86
N PHE A 44 9.07 7.41 -1.30
CA PHE A 44 8.09 8.19 -2.05
C PHE A 44 7.74 7.59 -3.42
N VAL A 45 8.64 6.81 -4.01
CA VAL A 45 8.37 6.15 -5.30
C VAL A 45 7.32 5.07 -5.12
N ALA A 46 7.45 4.24 -4.09
CA ALA A 46 6.45 3.23 -3.75
C ALA A 46 5.11 3.86 -3.38
N LEU A 47 5.13 4.97 -2.63
CA LEU A 47 3.92 5.69 -2.26
C LEU A 47 3.19 6.26 -3.49
N ASP A 48 3.90 6.98 -4.36
CA ASP A 48 3.35 7.58 -5.59
C ASP A 48 2.78 6.52 -6.54
N VAL A 49 3.51 5.42 -6.74
CA VAL A 49 3.06 4.31 -7.59
C VAL A 49 1.79 3.66 -7.05
N LEU A 50 1.71 3.42 -5.73
CA LEU A 50 0.51 2.84 -5.12
C LEU A 50 -0.69 3.79 -5.20
N CYS A 51 -0.50 5.08 -4.89
CA CYS A 51 -1.54 6.09 -5.02
C CYS A 51 -2.08 6.17 -6.46
N LYS A 52 -1.21 6.16 -7.48
CA LYS A 52 -1.63 6.12 -8.89
C LYS A 52 -2.37 4.85 -9.25
N TYR A 53 -1.87 3.70 -8.82
CA TYR A 53 -2.49 2.40 -9.12
C TYR A 53 -3.87 2.23 -8.48
N PHE A 54 -4.03 2.71 -7.24
CA PHE A 54 -5.30 2.68 -6.53
C PHE A 54 -6.17 3.91 -6.77
N GLU A 55 -5.72 4.86 -7.59
CA GLU A 55 -6.42 6.13 -7.88
C GLU A 55 -6.88 6.82 -6.57
N CYS A 56 -5.96 6.94 -5.61
CA CYS A 56 -6.25 7.48 -4.28
C CYS A 56 -5.19 8.48 -3.82
N ASP A 57 -5.54 9.28 -2.81
CA ASP A 57 -4.61 10.19 -2.18
C ASP A 57 -3.75 9.47 -1.13
N VAL A 58 -2.63 10.10 -0.72
CA VAL A 58 -1.76 9.56 0.32
C VAL A 58 -2.52 9.30 1.62
N GLY A 59 -3.49 10.15 1.97
CA GLY A 59 -4.31 10.00 3.17
C GLY A 59 -5.27 8.80 3.15
N ASP A 60 -5.66 8.34 1.96
CA ASP A 60 -6.47 7.13 1.82
C ASP A 60 -5.61 5.86 2.04
N LEU A 61 -4.31 5.94 1.69
CA LEU A 61 -3.36 4.84 1.81
C LEU A 61 -2.70 4.77 3.18
N LEU A 62 -2.34 5.91 3.75
CA LEU A 62 -1.65 6.03 5.03
C LEU A 62 -2.40 7.00 5.93
N GLU A 63 -2.72 6.53 7.14
CA GLU A 63 -3.43 7.32 8.13
C GLU A 63 -2.56 7.49 9.38
N SER A 64 -2.39 8.73 9.83
CA SER A 64 -1.80 8.99 11.14
C SER A 64 -2.86 8.86 12.22
N LEU A 65 -2.84 7.75 12.94
CA LEU A 65 -3.64 7.59 14.14
C LEU A 65 -2.99 8.40 15.25
N SER A 66 -3.70 9.45 15.65
CA SER A 66 -3.37 10.28 16.81
C SER A 66 -4.33 9.86 17.90
N ASP A 67 -3.81 9.37 19.02
CA ASP A 67 -4.54 9.50 20.29
C ASP A 67 -4.30 10.91 20.81
#